data_AF-A0A7R8X0E0-F1
#
_entry.id   AF-A0A7R8X0E0-F1
#
_cell.length_a   1.000
_cell.length_b   1.000
_cell.length_c   1.000
_cell.angle_alpha   90.00
_cell.angle_beta   90.00
_cell.angle_gamma   90.00
#
_symmetry.space_group_name_H-M   'P 1'
#
loop_
_entity.id
_entity.type
_entity.pdbx_description
1 polymer ?
#
loop_
_entity_poly.entity_id
_entity_poly.type
_entity_poly.pdbx_seq_one_letter_code
_entity_poly.pdbx_strand_id
1 'polypeptide(L)'
;MPEGGLLNREQSEAEKKIGFEMQICLASSDASATWVQFPSHLSLQYASRTFKVKVVPDDLQPGCHFTSIIAYDAKDPRKGRLFDVPVTVVKARKVTEEMNFELEIQDMSFSQGTVRRSFVIVPDHASWARVELLERQQTTCGPGTRNSPGKSGSGSGTQYVLHAIQ
;
A
#
# COMPACT_ATOMS: atom_id res chain seq x y z
N MET A 1 -7.22 -35.73 -2.89
CA MET A 1 -7.09 -34.67 -1.86
C MET A 1 -6.32 -35.26 -0.70
N PRO A 2 -5.17 -34.74 -0.23
CA PRO A 2 -4.68 -35.12 1.09
C PRO A 2 -5.54 -34.39 2.12
N GLU A 3 -6.45 -35.12 2.74
CA GLU A 3 -7.32 -34.66 3.81
C GLU A 3 -6.51 -34.39 5.10
N GLY A 4 -6.71 -33.22 5.71
CA GLY A 4 -6.73 -32.98 7.16
C GLY A 4 -5.58 -33.45 8.08
N GLY A 5 -4.49 -34.04 7.58
CA GLY A 5 -3.64 -34.91 8.39
C GLY A 5 -2.50 -34.25 9.18
N LEU A 6 -2.20 -32.95 8.98
CA LEU A 6 -1.01 -32.32 9.56
C LEU A 6 -1.29 -31.10 10.44
N LEU A 7 -2.56 -30.68 10.55
CA LEU A 7 -2.94 -29.53 11.39
C LEU A 7 -2.74 -29.83 12.89
N ASN A 8 -2.94 -31.09 13.29
CA ASN A 8 -2.67 -31.54 14.64
C ASN A 8 -1.30 -32.23 14.73
N ARG A 9 -0.32 -31.53 15.35
CA ARG A 9 1.07 -32.00 15.49
C ARG A 9 1.19 -33.26 16.34
N GLU A 10 0.34 -33.44 17.34
CA GLU A 10 0.41 -34.57 18.29
C GLU A 10 -0.24 -35.83 17.72
N GLN A 11 -1.27 -35.68 16.88
CA GLN A 11 -2.06 -36.78 16.34
C GLN A 11 -1.62 -37.25 14.94
N SER A 12 -0.67 -36.55 14.32
CA SER A 12 -0.19 -36.86 12.98
C SER A 12 0.86 -37.98 12.98
N GLU A 13 0.62 -39.01 12.18
CA GLU A 13 1.51 -40.16 11.98
C GLU A 13 2.90 -39.72 11.48
N ALA A 14 3.95 -40.39 11.98
CA ALA A 14 5.33 -40.07 11.62
C ALA A 14 5.61 -40.20 10.11
N GLU A 15 5.01 -41.21 9.46
CA GLU A 15 5.15 -41.43 8.02
C GLU A 15 4.60 -40.25 7.21
N LYS A 16 3.45 -39.69 7.62
CA LYS A 16 2.85 -38.50 7.00
C LYS A 16 3.73 -37.26 7.16
N LYS A 17 4.41 -37.11 8.30
CA LYS A 17 5.35 -36.01 8.55
C LYS A 17 6.60 -36.13 7.69
N ILE A 18 7.20 -37.32 7.62
CA ILE A 18 8.42 -37.57 6.86
C ILE A 18 8.16 -37.42 5.35
N GLY A 19 7.02 -37.94 4.86
CA GLY A 19 6.64 -37.86 3.45
C GLY A 19 6.05 -36.50 3.03
N PHE A 20 5.90 -35.54 3.94
CA PHE A 20 5.37 -34.23 3.59
C PHE A 20 6.40 -33.41 2.83
N GLU A 21 6.06 -33.09 1.58
CA GLU A 21 6.81 -32.18 0.73
C GLU A 21 5.85 -31.36 -0.13
N MET A 22 5.99 -30.04 -0.05
CA MET A 22 5.24 -29.08 -0.85
C MET A 22 6.20 -28.16 -1.59
N GLN A 23 6.01 -28.06 -2.90
CA GLN A 23 6.76 -27.15 -3.76
C GLN A 23 5.92 -25.89 -3.93
N ILE A 24 6.46 -24.76 -3.53
CA ILE A 24 5.74 -23.49 -3.45
C ILE A 24 6.37 -22.52 -4.44
N CYS A 25 5.55 -21.93 -5.30
CA CYS A 25 5.95 -20.82 -6.15
C CYS A 25 5.53 -19.50 -5.49
N LEU A 26 6.44 -18.52 -5.49
CA LEU A 26 6.20 -17.18 -4.96
C LEU A 26 6.11 -16.19 -6.12
N ALA A 27 5.10 -15.33 -6.09
CA ALA A 27 4.91 -14.26 -7.07
C ALA A 27 4.47 -12.96 -6.39
N SER A 28 4.75 -11.82 -7.00
CA SER A 28 4.27 -10.52 -6.52
C SER A 28 2.83 -10.30 -6.95
N SER A 29 2.01 -9.67 -6.10
CA SER A 29 0.66 -9.24 -6.47
C SER A 29 0.67 -8.14 -7.54
N ASP A 30 1.74 -7.35 -7.58
CA ASP A 30 1.95 -6.28 -8.55
C ASP A 30 3.29 -6.50 -9.28
N ALA A 31 3.24 -6.62 -10.60
CA ALA A 31 4.41 -6.81 -11.44
C ALA A 31 5.33 -5.57 -11.47
N SER A 32 4.79 -4.38 -11.16
CA SER A 32 5.56 -3.14 -11.08
C SER A 32 6.37 -2.99 -9.79
N ALA A 33 6.17 -3.86 -8.80
CA ALA A 33 6.84 -3.82 -7.50
C ALA A 33 8.27 -4.40 -7.52
N THR A 34 9.13 -3.90 -8.42
CA THR A 34 10.55 -4.33 -8.58
C THR A 34 11.42 -4.02 -7.36
N TRP A 35 10.94 -3.15 -6.48
CA TRP A 35 11.55 -2.78 -5.20
C TRP A 35 11.47 -3.89 -4.13
N VAL A 36 10.74 -5.00 -4.38
CA VAL A 36 10.73 -6.19 -3.52
C VAL A 36 11.37 -7.37 -4.24
N GLN A 37 12.42 -7.93 -3.64
CA GLN A 37 13.17 -9.07 -4.16
C GLN A 37 13.01 -10.27 -3.24
N PHE A 38 12.63 -11.42 -3.80
CA PHE A 38 12.37 -12.67 -3.07
C PHE A 38 12.65 -13.86 -4.00
N PRO A 39 12.92 -15.07 -3.46
CA PRO A 39 13.09 -16.27 -4.28
C PRO A 39 11.78 -16.65 -4.96
N SER A 40 11.84 -17.16 -6.19
CA SER A 40 10.64 -17.55 -6.94
C SER A 40 10.07 -18.91 -6.50
N HIS A 41 10.87 -19.75 -5.85
CA HIS A 41 10.47 -21.10 -5.46
C HIS A 41 10.97 -21.43 -4.05
N LEU A 42 10.20 -22.24 -3.32
CA LEU A 42 10.51 -22.75 -1.99
C LEU A 42 10.06 -24.21 -1.88
N SER A 43 10.93 -25.09 -1.38
CA SER A 43 10.56 -26.45 -1.00
C SER A 43 10.32 -26.53 0.51
N LEU A 44 9.08 -26.84 0.89
CA LEU A 44 8.63 -26.96 2.27
C LEU A 44 8.43 -28.44 2.63
N GLN A 45 9.22 -28.91 3.59
CA GLN A 45 9.05 -30.22 4.22
C GLN A 45 8.36 -30.04 5.59
N TYR A 46 8.23 -31.12 6.39
CA TYR A 46 7.70 -31.01 7.76
C TYR A 46 8.74 -30.40 8.72
N ALA A 47 9.22 -29.22 8.38
CA ALA A 47 10.16 -28.43 9.13
C ALA A 47 9.96 -26.95 8.76
N SER A 48 10.21 -26.07 9.71
CA SER A 48 10.23 -24.64 9.43
C SER A 48 11.28 -24.32 8.37
N ARG A 49 10.92 -23.41 7.46
CA ARG A 49 11.81 -22.88 6.43
C ARG A 49 11.78 -21.37 6.49
N THR A 50 12.95 -20.78 6.31
CA THR A 50 13.13 -19.33 6.22
C THR A 50 13.55 -18.99 4.81
N PHE A 51 12.98 -17.94 4.26
CA PHE A 51 13.45 -17.32 3.02
C PHE A 51 13.67 -15.83 3.25
N LYS A 52 14.51 -15.22 2.41
CA LYS A 52 14.86 -13.81 2.54
C LYS A 52 14.02 -12.98 1.59
N VAL A 53 13.52 -11.85 2.09
CA VAL A 53 12.89 -10.80 1.30
C VAL A 53 13.76 -9.56 1.45
N LYS A 54 14.18 -8.97 0.33
CA LYS A 54 14.95 -7.73 0.29
C LYS A 54 14.07 -6.63 -0.26
N VAL A 55 14.00 -5.52 0.46
CA VAL A 55 13.23 -4.33 0.10
C VAL A 55 14.22 -3.21 -0.26
N VAL A 56 14.10 -2.66 -1.48
CA VAL A 56 14.96 -1.61 -2.02
C VAL A 56 14.10 -0.39 -2.35
N PRO A 57 13.94 0.56 -1.43
CA PRO A 57 13.02 1.69 -1.58
C PRO A 57 13.60 2.90 -2.33
N ASP A 58 14.82 2.79 -2.86
CA ASP A 58 15.59 3.92 -3.38
C ASP A 58 14.88 4.61 -4.56
N ASP A 59 14.34 3.82 -5.49
CA ASP A 59 13.66 4.32 -6.70
C ASP A 59 12.17 4.66 -6.47
N LEU A 60 11.64 4.41 -5.28
CA LEU A 60 10.24 4.73 -4.97
C LEU A 60 10.03 6.24 -4.89
N GLN A 61 8.90 6.71 -5.39
CA GLN A 61 8.49 8.10 -5.16
C GLN A 61 7.95 8.27 -3.73
N PRO A 62 7.95 9.49 -3.16
CA PRO A 62 7.32 9.72 -1.86
C PRO A 62 5.84 9.34 -1.89
N GLY A 63 5.39 8.57 -0.89
CA GLY A 63 4.04 8.00 -0.84
C GLY A 63 4.00 6.69 -0.06
N CYS A 64 2.85 6.02 -0.11
CA CYS A 64 2.67 4.68 0.44
C CYS A 64 2.60 3.67 -0.71
N HIS A 65 3.51 2.70 -0.69
CA HIS A 65 3.61 1.63 -1.68
C HIS A 65 3.28 0.31 -1.01
N PHE A 66 2.47 -0.50 -1.69
CA PHE A 66 2.01 -1.78 -1.19
C PHE A 66 2.18 -2.85 -2.26
N THR A 67 2.70 -4.01 -1.86
CA THR A 67 2.63 -5.24 -2.63
C THR A 67 2.50 -6.42 -1.68
N SER A 68 2.07 -7.58 -2.18
CA SER A 68 2.03 -8.82 -1.42
C SER A 68 2.76 -9.91 -2.17
N ILE A 69 3.61 -10.67 -1.48
CA ILE A 69 4.23 -11.87 -2.02
C ILE A 69 3.24 -13.02 -1.82
N ILE A 70 2.67 -13.51 -2.92
CA ILE A 70 1.65 -14.56 -2.92
C ILE A 70 2.32 -15.91 -3.17
N ALA A 71 1.98 -16.89 -2.35
CA ALA A 71 2.44 -18.26 -2.46
C ALA A 71 1.39 -19.17 -3.08
N TYR A 72 1.80 -20.01 -4.04
CA TYR A 72 0.97 -20.97 -4.74
C TYR A 72 1.59 -22.37 -4.66
N ASP A 73 0.75 -23.41 -4.68
CA ASP A 73 1.23 -24.78 -4.87
C ASP A 73 1.72 -24.96 -6.31
N ALA A 74 3.01 -25.26 -6.48
CA ALA A 74 3.63 -25.45 -7.78
C ALA A 74 3.00 -26.62 -8.58
N LYS A 75 2.47 -27.63 -7.87
CA LYS A 75 1.85 -28.80 -8.51
C LYS A 75 0.39 -28.54 -8.90
N ASP A 76 -0.30 -27.63 -8.21
CA ASP A 76 -1.70 -27.34 -8.48
C ASP A 76 -2.08 -25.88 -8.12
N PRO A 77 -1.77 -24.92 -9.00
CA PRO A 77 -2.07 -23.50 -8.76
C PRO A 77 -3.57 -23.19 -8.59
N ARG A 78 -4.47 -24.09 -9.04
CA ARG A 78 -5.93 -23.92 -8.96
C ARG A 78 -6.46 -23.97 -7.54
N LYS A 79 -5.68 -24.47 -6.57
CA LYS A 79 -6.00 -24.41 -5.14
C LYS A 79 -6.04 -22.98 -4.61
N GLY A 80 -5.53 -22.02 -5.38
CA GLY A 80 -5.46 -20.62 -4.99
C GLY A 80 -4.23 -20.34 -4.14
N ARG A 81 -4.28 -19.22 -3.41
CA ARG A 81 -3.19 -18.79 -2.53
C ARG A 81 -3.07 -19.72 -1.32
N LEU A 82 -1.85 -20.16 -1.04
CA LEU A 82 -1.52 -20.90 0.18
C LEU A 82 -1.35 -19.94 1.36
N PHE A 83 -0.60 -18.86 1.13
CA PHE A 83 -0.40 -17.74 2.05
C PHE A 83 0.03 -16.53 1.25
N ASP A 84 0.05 -15.37 1.90
CA ASP A 84 0.68 -14.19 1.34
C ASP A 84 1.40 -13.36 2.40
N VAL A 85 2.44 -12.66 1.98
CA VAL A 85 3.28 -11.82 2.83
C VAL A 85 3.13 -10.36 2.38
N PRO A 86 2.32 -9.56 3.10
CA PRO A 86 2.14 -8.16 2.75
C PRO A 86 3.42 -7.36 3.03
N VAL A 87 3.81 -6.51 2.09
CA VAL A 87 4.95 -5.60 2.17
C VAL A 87 4.44 -4.18 1.93
N THR A 88 4.52 -3.34 2.95
CA THR A 88 4.14 -1.92 2.89
C THR A 88 5.39 -1.06 3.11
N VAL A 89 5.66 -0.15 2.19
CA VAL A 89 6.74 0.83 2.31
C VAL A 89 6.15 2.22 2.26
N VAL A 90 6.38 2.99 3.33
CA VAL A 90 6.03 4.41 3.39
C VAL A 90 7.29 5.22 3.17
N LYS A 91 7.36 5.93 2.06
CA LYS A 91 8.44 6.87 1.76
C LYS A 91 7.96 8.29 2.02
N ALA A 92 8.34 8.83 3.17
CA ALA A 92 7.98 10.19 3.56
C ALA A 92 8.82 11.24 2.81
N ARG A 93 8.24 12.42 2.58
CA ARG A 93 8.95 13.59 2.07
C ARG A 93 9.78 14.20 3.19
N LYS A 94 11.04 14.52 2.88
CA LYS A 94 11.87 15.34 3.77
C LYS A 94 11.54 16.80 3.52
N VAL A 95 11.42 17.57 4.60
CA VAL A 95 11.35 19.02 4.53
C VAL A 95 12.64 19.54 5.13
N THR A 96 13.38 20.31 4.35
CA THR A 96 14.74 20.73 4.70
C THR A 96 14.82 22.25 4.79
N GLU A 97 15.94 22.75 5.31
CA GLU A 97 16.17 24.17 5.46
C GLU A 97 16.20 24.89 4.10
N GLU A 98 16.66 24.23 3.03
CA GLU A 98 16.65 24.80 1.67
C GLU A 98 15.23 25.03 1.12
N MET A 99 14.23 24.35 1.69
CA MET A 99 12.81 24.53 1.38
C MET A 99 12.12 25.50 2.36
N ASN A 100 12.87 26.19 3.23
CA ASN A 100 12.35 27.00 4.34
C ASN A 100 11.37 26.24 5.25
N PHE A 101 11.51 24.92 5.36
CA PHE A 101 10.56 24.05 6.06
C PHE A 101 9.12 24.09 5.53
N GLU A 102 8.93 24.49 4.27
CA GLU A 102 7.64 24.51 3.58
C GLU A 102 7.52 23.34 2.60
N LEU A 103 6.33 22.73 2.55
CA LEU A 103 6.01 21.67 1.62
C LEU A 103 4.70 21.99 0.91
N GLU A 104 4.80 22.38 -0.36
CA GLU A 104 3.64 22.62 -1.20
C GLU A 104 3.22 21.33 -1.92
N ILE A 105 1.92 21.03 -1.89
CA ILE A 105 1.32 19.92 -2.63
C ILE A 105 0.24 20.48 -3.55
N GLN A 106 0.58 20.57 -4.83
CA GLN A 106 -0.30 21.12 -5.86
C GLN A 106 -1.15 20.04 -6.53
N ASP A 107 -2.15 20.50 -7.28
CA ASP A 107 -2.98 19.71 -8.21
C ASP A 107 -3.63 18.46 -7.61
N MET A 108 -4.10 18.59 -6.37
CA MET A 108 -4.90 17.57 -5.72
C MET A 108 -6.38 17.72 -6.10
N SER A 109 -6.94 16.69 -6.73
CA SER A 109 -8.38 16.56 -6.89
C SER A 109 -8.96 15.77 -5.71
N PHE A 110 -10.05 16.31 -5.14
CA PHE A 110 -10.85 15.62 -4.13
C PHE A 110 -12.22 15.31 -4.72
N SER A 111 -12.63 14.05 -4.63
CA SER A 111 -13.99 13.60 -4.91
C SER A 111 -14.53 12.89 -3.68
N GLN A 112 -15.85 12.65 -3.63
CA GLN A 112 -16.47 11.94 -2.52
C GLN A 112 -15.78 10.58 -2.27
N GLY A 113 -15.36 10.34 -1.04
CA GLY A 113 -14.65 9.11 -0.65
C GLY A 113 -13.14 9.10 -0.94
N THR A 114 -12.60 10.12 -1.60
CA THR A 114 -11.15 10.21 -1.83
C THR A 114 -10.42 10.60 -0.55
N VAL A 115 -9.54 9.72 -0.07
CA VAL A 115 -8.64 10.00 1.04
C VAL A 115 -7.24 10.25 0.48
N ARG A 116 -6.69 11.44 0.71
CA ARG A 116 -5.31 11.79 0.37
C ARG A 116 -4.45 11.70 1.62
N ARG A 117 -3.33 10.99 1.52
CA ARG A 117 -2.36 10.83 2.60
C ARG A 117 -1.03 11.38 2.15
N SER A 118 -0.48 12.28 2.94
CA SER A 118 0.85 12.84 2.75
C SER A 118 1.71 12.43 3.93
N PHE A 119 2.89 11.88 3.64
CA PHE A 119 3.83 11.43 4.65
C PHE A 119 5.01 12.39 4.64
N VAL A 120 5.33 12.94 5.81
CA VAL A 120 6.35 13.97 5.97
C VAL A 120 7.24 13.56 7.14
N ILE A 121 8.56 13.67 6.95
CA ILE A 121 9.51 13.53 8.06
C ILE A 121 9.47 14.83 8.85
N VAL A 122 9.13 14.74 10.13
CA VAL A 122 9.14 15.88 11.04
C VAL A 122 10.58 16.38 11.19
N PRO A 123 10.88 17.65 10.89
CA PRO A 123 12.20 18.21 11.09
C PRO A 123 12.61 18.19 12.56
N ASP A 124 13.92 18.10 12.82
CA ASP A 124 14.43 18.15 14.18
C ASP A 124 14.02 19.46 14.86
N HIS A 125 13.65 19.36 16.13
CA HIS A 125 13.21 20.48 16.98
C HIS A 125 11.88 21.16 16.59
N ALA A 126 11.14 20.65 15.59
CA ALA A 126 9.81 21.17 15.26
C ALA A 126 8.80 20.84 16.37
N SER A 127 8.13 21.87 16.91
CA SER A 127 7.09 21.73 17.95
C SER A 127 5.65 21.79 17.42
N TRP A 128 5.46 22.34 16.22
CA TRP A 128 4.15 22.52 15.58
C TRP A 128 4.29 22.49 14.07
N ALA A 129 3.17 22.28 13.38
CA ALA A 129 3.07 22.41 11.93
C ALA A 129 1.82 23.25 11.58
N ARG A 130 1.92 24.05 10.52
CA ARG A 130 0.79 24.77 9.95
C ARG A 130 0.36 24.07 8.67
N VAL A 131 -0.94 23.79 8.55
CA VAL A 131 -1.53 23.22 7.34
C VAL A 131 -2.45 24.28 6.75
N GLU A 132 -2.14 24.71 5.54
CA GLU A 132 -2.95 25.65 4.78
C GLU A 132 -3.57 24.91 3.59
N LEU A 133 -4.89 25.03 3.43
CA LEU A 133 -5.63 24.40 2.33
C LEU A 133 -6.27 25.49 1.48
N LEU A 134 -5.92 25.52 0.20
CA LEU A 134 -6.50 26.44 -0.77
C LEU A 134 -7.27 25.64 -1.82
N GLU A 135 -8.58 25.87 -1.89
CA GLU A 135 -9.42 25.31 -2.95
C GLU A 135 -9.28 26.15 -4.22
N ARG A 136 -8.76 25.56 -5.30
CA ARG A 136 -8.75 26.18 -6.62
C ARG A 136 -10.01 25.76 -7.38
N GLN A 137 -10.97 26.67 -7.53
CA GLN A 137 -12.13 26.42 -8.37
C GLN A 137 -11.70 26.40 -9.84
N GLN A 138 -11.80 25.24 -10.49
CA GLN A 138 -11.77 25.21 -11.95
C GLN A 138 -13.08 25.76 -12.47
N THR A 139 -13.06 26.97 -13.03
CA THR A 139 -14.15 27.47 -13.86
C THR A 139 -14.32 26.54 -15.05
N THR A 140 -15.31 25.64 -14.98
CA THR A 140 -15.71 24.86 -16.15
C THR A 140 -16.30 25.83 -17.18
N CYS A 141 -15.54 26.16 -18.21
CA CYS A 141 -16.09 26.86 -19.39
C CYS A 141 -16.99 25.87 -20.16
N GLY A 142 -18.28 25.83 -19.81
CA GLY A 142 -19.31 25.25 -20.67
C GLY A 142 -19.74 26.26 -21.74
N PRO A 143 -20.04 25.84 -22.99
CA PRO A 143 -20.53 26.76 -24.02
C PRO A 143 -21.90 27.31 -23.62
N GLY A 144 -22.02 28.64 -23.67
CA GLY A 144 -23.06 29.39 -23.00
C GLY A 144 -24.49 29.19 -23.54
N THR A 145 -25.45 29.19 -22.61
CA THR A 145 -26.82 29.64 -22.85
C THR A 145 -27.22 30.66 -21.78
N ARG A 146 -28.04 31.62 -22.23
CA ARG A 146 -28.19 32.99 -21.75
C ARG A 146 -29.14 33.09 -20.54
N ASN A 147 -28.71 33.86 -19.54
CA ASN A 147 -29.45 34.67 -18.55
C ASN A 147 -30.57 34.06 -17.68
N SER A 148 -30.36 34.11 -16.36
CA SER A 148 -31.39 34.36 -15.34
C SER A 148 -30.76 35.06 -14.12
N PRO A 149 -31.44 36.03 -13.47
CA PRO A 149 -30.84 36.88 -12.46
C PRO A 149 -30.78 36.19 -11.08
N GLY A 150 -29.58 36.21 -10.50
CA GLY A 150 -29.26 36.27 -9.08
C GLY A 150 -30.17 35.53 -8.09
N LYS A 151 -29.96 34.22 -7.93
CA LYS A 151 -30.02 33.61 -6.60
C LYS A 151 -28.61 33.57 -6.05
N SER A 152 -28.37 34.25 -4.92
CA SER A 152 -27.19 34.06 -4.09
C SER A 152 -27.14 32.59 -3.68
N GLY A 153 -26.40 31.81 -4.45
CA GLY A 153 -26.09 30.43 -4.13
C GLY A 153 -25.34 30.43 -2.82
N SER A 154 -25.98 29.89 -1.78
CA SER A 154 -25.34 29.35 -0.58
C SER A 154 -24.03 28.70 -1.01
N GLY A 155 -22.89 29.29 -0.67
CA GLY A 155 -21.59 28.72 -0.93
C GLY A 155 -21.60 27.32 -0.33
N SER A 156 -21.66 26.30 -1.19
CA SER A 156 -21.55 24.91 -0.79
C SER A 156 -20.12 24.73 -0.33
N GLY A 157 -19.83 25.12 0.92
CA GLY A 157 -18.51 25.03 1.49
C GLY A 157 -18.06 23.58 1.49
N THR A 158 -17.07 23.24 0.68
CA THR A 158 -16.47 21.92 0.71
C THR A 158 -15.86 21.71 2.09
N GLN A 159 -16.40 20.74 2.84
CA GLN A 159 -15.85 20.39 4.15
C GLN A 159 -14.76 19.33 3.96
N TYR A 160 -13.60 19.60 4.53
CA TYR A 160 -12.47 18.67 4.57
C TYR A 160 -12.26 18.20 6.01
N VAL A 161 -11.93 16.92 6.17
CA VAL A 161 -11.53 16.35 7.46
C VAL A 161 -10.02 16.13 7.44
N LEU A 162 -9.31 16.87 8.30
CA LEU A 162 -7.88 16.68 8.52
C LEU A 162 -7.69 15.68 9.67
N HIS A 163 -6.88 14.65 9.42
CA HIS A 163 -6.47 13.70 10.46
C HIS A 163 -4.95 13.58 10.45
N ALA A 164 -4.31 14.01 11.55
CA ALA A 164 -2.87 13.93 11.73
C ALA A 164 -2.54 12.78 12.70
N ILE A 165 -1.55 11.97 12.33
CA ILE A 165 -1.02 10.86 13.14
C ILE A 165 0.51 10.91 13.09
N GLN A 166 1.15 10.56 14.20
CA GLN A 166 2.60 10.42 14.34
C GLN A 166 2.94 9.01 14.79
#